data_AF-A0A6L6J9Z5-F1
#
_entry.id   AF-A0A6L6J9Z5-F1
#
_cell.length_a   1.000
_cell.length_b   1.000
_cell.length_c   1.000
_cell.angle_alpha   90.00
_cell.angle_beta   90.00
_cell.angle_gamma   90.00
#
_symmetry.space_group_name_H-M   'P 1'
#
loop_
_entity.id
_entity.type
_entity.pdbx_description
1 polymer ?
#
loop_
_entity_poly.entity_id
_entity_poly.type
_entity_poly.pdbx_seq_one_letter_code
_entity_poly.pdbx_strand_id
1 'polypeptide(L)' 'MSTQDKTISKNKRGRPATGLGMGVLVRLHPDLLDWLDAEREKLDPQPSRPEMIRLFLEERRGRVIVRD' A
#
# COMPACT_ATOMS: atom_id res chain seq x y z
N MET A 1 -20.91 4.99 17.27
CA MET A 1 -21.25 3.94 16.28
C MET A 1 -20.41 4.19 15.04
N SER A 2 -19.26 3.53 14.87
CA SER A 2 -18.58 3.53 13.57
C SER A 2 -18.45 2.08 13.16
N THR A 3 -19.48 1.62 12.44
CA THR A 3 -19.54 0.28 11.87
C THR A 3 -18.47 0.23 10.78
N GLN A 4 -17.34 -0.43 11.09
CA GLN A 4 -16.24 -0.62 10.17
C GLN A 4 -16.70 -1.44 8.96
N ASP A 5 -16.82 -0.79 7.80
CA ASP A 5 -17.01 -1.48 6.52
C ASP A 5 -15.72 -2.21 6.15
N LYS A 6 -15.68 -3.52 6.47
CA LYS A 6 -14.70 -4.45 5.91
C LYS A 6 -14.97 -4.54 4.41
N THR A 7 -13.98 -4.20 3.60
CA THR A 7 -14.06 -4.39 2.15
C THR A 7 -14.12 -5.88 1.85
N ILE A 8 -15.32 -6.42 1.66
CA ILE A 8 -15.53 -7.83 1.33
C ILE A 8 -15.07 -8.05 -0.11
N SER A 9 -13.80 -8.37 -0.32
CA SER A 9 -13.42 -9.14 -1.50
C SER A 9 -14.00 -10.54 -1.29
N LYS A 10 -15.03 -10.90 -2.06
CA LYS A 10 -15.82 -12.12 -1.91
C LYS A 10 -15.03 -13.37 -2.37
N ASN A 11 -13.88 -13.62 -1.75
CA ASN A 11 -13.05 -14.79 -2.05
C ASN A 11 -13.64 -15.99 -1.32
N LYS A 12 -14.32 -16.87 -2.06
CA LYS A 12 -14.94 -18.14 -1.59
C LYS A 12 -13.96 -19.12 -0.90
N ARG A 13 -12.67 -18.79 -0.77
CA ARG A 13 -11.63 -19.68 -0.21
C ARG A 13 -10.30 -18.97 0.11
N GLY A 14 -10.31 -17.66 0.34
CA GLY A 14 -9.09 -16.86 0.55
C GLY A 14 -8.89 -16.44 2.02
N ARG A 15 -7.64 -16.10 2.37
CA ARG A 15 -7.25 -15.47 3.65
C ARG A 15 -8.21 -14.30 3.95
N PRO A 16 -8.66 -14.12 5.21
CA PRO A 16 -9.54 -13.02 5.59
C PRO A 16 -8.98 -11.68 5.10
N ALA A 17 -9.86 -10.72 4.77
CA ALA A 17 -9.45 -9.40 4.31
C ALA A 17 -8.62 -8.69 5.41
N THR A 18 -7.29 -8.69 5.27
CA THR A 18 -6.35 -8.14 6.27
C THR A 18 -6.04 -6.65 6.03
N GLY A 19 -6.96 -5.88 5.46
CA GLY A 19 -6.72 -4.46 5.18
C GLY A 19 -7.99 -3.63 5.20
N LEU A 20 -7.91 -2.46 5.83
CA LEU A 20 -8.90 -1.39 5.71
C LEU A 20 -8.75 -0.71 4.34
N GLY A 21 -9.85 -0.40 3.67
CA GLY A 21 -9.88 0.38 2.42
C GLY A 21 -10.13 -0.43 1.14
N MET A 22 -10.39 0.27 0.03
CA MET A 22 -10.66 -0.34 -1.27
C MET A 22 -9.37 -0.73 -1.99
N GLY A 23 -9.24 -2.00 -2.35
CA GLY A 23 -8.09 -2.49 -3.10
C GLY A 23 -8.10 -1.95 -4.53
N VAL A 24 -7.09 -1.17 -4.90
CA VAL A 24 -6.83 -0.77 -6.28
C VAL A 24 -5.78 -1.74 -6.84
N LEU A 25 -6.22 -2.75 -7.60
CA LEU A 25 -5.31 -3.70 -8.24
C LEU A 25 -4.56 -3.02 -9.38
N VAL A 26 -3.28 -2.73 -9.20
CA VAL A 26 -2.41 -2.11 -10.21
C VAL A 26 -1.37 -3.12 -10.68
N ARG A 27 -1.21 -3.25 -12.01
CA ARG A 27 -0.10 -3.99 -12.62
C ARG A 27 1.01 -3.01 -12.99
N LEU A 28 2.16 -3.13 -12.34
CA LEU A 28 3.34 -2.34 -12.66
C LEU A 28 4.17 -3.03 -13.74
N HIS A 29 4.74 -2.26 -14.64
CA HIS A 29 5.76 -2.74 -15.57
C HIS A 29 7.04 -3.12 -14.77
N PRO A 30 7.84 -4.12 -15.20
CA PRO A 30 9.05 -4.56 -14.50
C PRO A 30 9.96 -3.41 -14.04
N ASP A 31 10.32 -2.49 -14.95
CA ASP A 31 11.23 -1.38 -14.63
C ASP A 31 10.72 -0.50 -13.46
N LEU A 32 9.41 -0.28 -13.38
CA LEU A 32 8.81 0.51 -12.31
C LEU A 32 8.71 -0.29 -11.00
N LEU A 33 8.53 -1.59 -11.09
CA LEU A 33 8.54 -2.48 -9.93
C LEU A 33 9.95 -2.56 -9.32
N ASP A 34 10.97 -2.67 -10.15
CA ASP A 34 12.37 -2.71 -9.72
C ASP A 34 12.78 -1.39 -9.07
N TRP A 35 12.38 -0.25 -9.66
CA TRP A 35 12.57 1.06 -9.03
C TRP A 35 11.86 1.15 -7.67
N LEU A 36 10.61 0.69 -7.58
CA LEU A 36 9.87 0.70 -6.32
C LEU A 36 10.58 -0.12 -5.24
N ASP A 37 11.11 -1.29 -5.58
CA ASP A 37 11.83 -2.13 -4.63
C ASP A 37 13.16 -1.50 -4.21
N ALA A 38 13.89 -0.86 -5.12
CA ALA A 38 15.10 -0.12 -4.80
C ALA A 38 14.85 1.09 -3.88
N GLU A 39 13.73 1.81 -4.04
CA GLU A 39 13.37 2.90 -3.11
C GLU A 39 12.99 2.36 -1.73
N ARG A 40 12.34 1.18 -1.65
CA ARG A 40 11.97 0.56 -0.37
C ARG A 40 13.19 0.21 0.46
N GLU A 41 14.24 -0.33 -0.17
CA GLU A 41 15.48 -0.73 0.50
C GLU A 41 16.23 0.43 1.17
N LYS A 42 15.93 1.68 0.81
CA LYS A 42 16.54 2.87 1.41
C LYS A 42 15.94 3.25 2.78
N LEU A 43 14.81 2.65 3.17
CA LEU A 43 14.08 3.02 4.38
C LEU A 43 14.23 1.93 5.45
N ASP A 44 14.37 2.34 6.71
CA ASP A 44 14.40 1.46 7.87
C ASP A 44 13.34 1.90 8.90
N PRO A 45 12.33 1.07 9.24
CA PRO A 45 12.11 -0.28 8.71
C PRO A 45 11.70 -0.27 7.23
N GLN A 46 12.16 -1.28 6.48
CA GLN A 46 11.81 -1.44 5.07
C GLN A 46 10.29 -1.63 4.91
N PRO A 47 9.56 -0.67 4.30
CA PRO A 47 8.11 -0.78 4.16
C PRO A 47 7.75 -1.89 3.17
N SER A 48 6.57 -2.47 3.30
CA SER A 48 6.00 -3.34 2.26
C SER A 48 5.66 -2.54 0.99
N ARG A 49 5.51 -3.21 -0.16
CA ARG A 49 5.14 -2.53 -1.42
C ARG A 49 3.84 -1.70 -1.30
N PRO A 50 2.74 -2.20 -0.71
CA PRO A 50 1.54 -1.40 -0.50
C PRO A 50 1.75 -0.20 0.43
N GLU A 51 2.61 -0.32 1.44
CA GLU A 51 2.93 0.80 2.33
C GLU A 51 3.73 1.87 1.61
N MET A 52 4.76 1.49 0.85
CA MET A 52 5.55 2.44 0.07
C MET A 52 4.69 3.21 -0.95
N ILE A 53 3.79 2.52 -1.64
CA ILE A 53 2.84 3.17 -2.56
C ILE A 53 1.95 4.17 -1.81
N ARG A 54 1.47 3.85 -0.60
CA ARG A 54 0.70 4.80 0.22
C ARG A 54 1.53 6.02 0.61
N LEU A 55 2.79 5.82 0.99
CA LEU A 55 3.70 6.93 1.33
C LEU A 55 3.83 7.90 0.15
N PHE A 56 4.11 7.40 -1.06
CA PHE A 56 4.22 8.23 -2.26
C PHE A 56 2.92 8.96 -2.61
N LEU A 57 1.76 8.31 -2.43
CA LEU A 57 0.47 8.95 -2.68
C LEU A 57 0.17 10.06 -1.67
N GLU A 58 0.45 9.85 -0.39
CA GLU A 58 0.24 10.87 0.64
C GLU A 58 1.24 12.04 0.50
N GLU A 59 2.49 11.76 0.14
CA GLU A 59 3.49 12.78 -0.20
C GLU A 59 2.99 13.63 -1.39
N ARG A 60 2.52 12.99 -2.47
CA ARG A 60 1.99 13.70 -3.64
C ARG A 60 0.69 14.47 -3.34
N ARG A 61 -0.12 13.98 -2.40
CA ARG A 61 -1.33 14.63 -1.90
C ARG A 61 -1.03 15.87 -1.06
N GLY A 62 0.24 16.11 -0.70
CA GLY A 62 0.66 17.24 0.13
C GLY A 62 0.60 16.96 1.63
N ARG A 63 0.47 15.68 2.04
CA ARG A 63 0.69 15.28 3.43
C ARG A 63 2.14 14.84 3.56
N VAL A 64 2.98 15.73 4.11
CA VAL A 64 4.37 15.38 4.43
C VAL A 64 4.34 14.36 5.57
N ILE A 65 4.64 13.10 5.25
CA ILE A 65 4.93 12.09 6.26
C ILE A 65 6.39 12.35 6.65
N VAL A 66 6.59 12.90 7.84
CA VAL A 66 7.91 13.27 8.39
C VAL A 66 8.80 12.03 8.35
N ARG A 67 9.93 12.14 7.66
CA ARG A 67 11.04 11.18 7.67
C ARG A 67 11.91 11.56 8.86
N ASP A 68 11.90 10.76 9.93
CA ASP A 68 12.95 10.79 10.97
C ASP A 68 14.07 9.81 10.56
#